data_AF-A0A521UED3-F1
#
_entry.id   AF-A0A521UED3-F1
#
_cell.length_a   1.000
_cell.length_b   1.000
_cell.length_c   1.000
_cell.angle_alpha   90.00
_cell.angle_beta   90.00
_cell.angle_gamma   90.00
#
_symmetry.space_group_name_H-M   'P 1'
#
loop_
_entity.id
_entity.type
_entity.pdbx_description
1 polymer ?
#
loop_
_entity_poly.entity_id
_entity_poly.type
_entity_poly.pdbx_seq_one_letter_code
_entity_poly.pdbx_strand_id
1 'polypeptide(L)'
;MARAGFVAGLMVVIALVALDIKADVGYHIQLARSGGVIRHSDAVYRLASYLDQQGGEPLALDWGIRTSIELLTQGRISPAEVFFYQKDTPPPWVDWIYGYMTREPERLYVFHADDMTVFPRRADFLALAEKIGKKAVLDQTVNQRDGRPVYLVYKVQDP
;
A
#
# COMPACT_ATOMS: atom_id res chain seq x y z
N MET A 1 40.76 25.03 30.61
CA MET A 1 40.42 24.08 29.53
C MET A 1 39.36 23.06 29.95
N ALA A 2 39.49 22.36 31.08
CA ALA A 2 38.53 21.32 31.53
C ALA A 2 37.05 21.80 31.65
N ARG A 3 36.81 23.02 32.17
CA ARG A 3 35.46 23.60 32.26
C ARG A 3 34.83 23.87 30.88
N ALA A 4 35.62 24.33 29.91
CA ALA A 4 35.12 24.61 28.56
C ALA A 4 34.75 23.31 27.81
N GLY A 5 35.56 22.25 27.97
CA GLY A 5 35.25 20.92 27.44
C GLY A 5 33.99 20.31 28.07
N PHE A 6 33.81 20.48 29.38
CA PHE A 6 32.60 20.02 30.07
C PHE A 6 31.33 20.76 29.61
N VAL A 7 31.40 22.09 29.48
CA VAL A 7 30.27 22.90 28.99
C VAL A 7 29.93 22.55 27.54
N ALA A 8 30.94 22.38 26.67
CA ALA A 8 30.72 21.96 25.30
C ALA A 8 30.08 20.56 25.22
N GLY A 9 30.56 19.61 26.03
CA GLY A 9 29.97 18.27 26.12
C GLY A 9 28.51 18.30 26.58
N LEU A 10 28.19 19.10 27.60
CA LEU A 10 26.82 19.25 28.08
C LEU A 10 25.90 19.85 27.01
N MET A 11 26.37 20.86 26.26
CA MET A 11 25.61 21.45 25.16
C MET A 11 25.30 20.44 24.06
N VAL A 12 26.26 19.57 23.72
CA VAL A 12 26.04 18.49 22.75
C VAL A 12 25.00 17.50 23.26
N VAL A 13 25.08 17.08 24.52
CA VAL A 13 24.09 16.17 25.12
C VAL A 13 22.69 16.78 25.12
N ILE A 14 22.56 18.05 25.52
CA ILE A 14 21.28 18.77 25.49
C ILE A 14 20.72 18.84 24.06
N ALA A 15 21.56 19.15 23.07
CA ALA A 15 21.14 19.20 21.68
C ALA A 15 20.65 17.84 21.18
N LEU A 16 21.36 16.76 21.51
CA LEU A 16 20.95 15.39 21.16
C LEU A 16 19.61 15.03 21.80
N VAL A 17 19.44 15.29 23.10
CA VAL A 17 18.18 15.05 23.82
C VAL A 17 17.03 15.86 23.21
N ALA A 18 17.26 17.13 22.86
CA ALA A 18 16.24 17.96 22.24
C ALA A 18 15.84 17.45 20.85
N LEU A 19 16.79 16.96 20.06
CA LEU A 19 16.53 16.35 18.75
C LEU A 19 15.75 15.04 18.87
N ASP A 20 16.09 14.22 19.87
CA ASP A 20 15.42 12.95 20.17
C ASP A 20 13.96 13.17 20.58
N ILE A 21 13.71 14.06 21.56
CA ILE A 21 12.35 14.45 21.97
C ILE A 21 11.54 14.99 20.79
N LYS A 22 12.16 15.81 19.93
CA LYS A 22 11.50 16.36 18.74
C LYS A 22 11.09 15.24 17.77
N ALA A 23 11.96 14.25 17.57
CA ALA A 23 11.66 13.10 16.72
C ALA A 23 10.49 12.30 17.31
N ASP A 24 10.54 11.97 18.59
CA ASP A 24 9.50 11.21 19.30
C ASP A 24 8.13 11.90 19.25
N VAL A 25 8.08 13.20 19.55
CA VAL A 25 6.85 13.99 19.43
C VAL A 25 6.35 14.00 17.99
N GLY A 26 7.25 14.14 17.02
CA GLY A 26 6.91 14.07 15.60
C GLY A 26 6.29 12.73 15.20
N TYR A 27 6.86 11.62 15.66
CA TYR A 27 6.33 10.28 15.44
C TYR A 27 4.99 10.06 16.12
N HIS A 28 4.82 10.50 17.36
CA HIS A 28 3.53 10.41 18.06
C HIS A 28 2.43 11.20 17.35
N ILE A 29 2.74 12.41 16.87
CA ILE A 29 1.78 13.21 16.10
C ILE A 29 1.42 12.51 14.78
N GLN A 30 2.41 11.97 14.05
CA GLN A 30 2.15 11.23 12.82
C GLN A 30 1.29 9.99 13.11
N LEU A 31 1.65 9.18 14.11
CA LEU A 31 0.89 8.01 14.51
C LEU A 31 -0.56 8.36 14.91
N ALA A 32 -0.75 9.45 15.65
CA ALA A 32 -2.09 9.93 16.00
C ALA A 32 -2.89 10.36 14.75
N ARG A 33 -2.24 10.97 13.77
CA ARG A 33 -2.85 11.51 12.54
C ARG A 33 -3.07 10.51 11.42
N SER A 34 -2.26 9.47 11.29
CA SER A 34 -2.37 8.50 10.19
C SER A 34 -2.59 7.06 10.66
N GLY A 35 -2.47 6.80 11.97
CA GLY A 35 -2.51 5.45 12.54
C GLY A 35 -1.28 4.60 12.20
N GLY A 36 -0.27 5.21 11.59
CA GLY A 36 0.97 4.57 11.11
C GLY A 36 1.48 5.26 9.84
N VAL A 37 2.71 4.98 9.40
CA VAL A 37 3.31 5.72 8.27
C VAL A 37 3.10 4.98 6.95
N ILE A 38 2.54 5.66 5.94
CA ILE A 38 2.50 5.23 4.53
C ILE A 38 1.91 3.79 4.40
N ARG A 39 2.75 2.81 4.03
CA ARG A 39 2.41 1.41 3.78
C ARG A 39 2.07 0.62 5.05
N HIS A 40 2.25 1.24 6.22
CA HIS A 40 1.86 0.71 7.53
C HIS A 40 0.84 1.60 8.24
N SER A 41 0.07 2.41 7.50
CA SER A 41 -1.03 3.20 8.05
C SER A 41 -2.24 2.35 8.45
N ASP A 42 -3.20 2.95 9.15
CA ASP A 42 -4.43 2.27 9.55
C ASP A 42 -5.38 1.90 8.39
N ALA A 43 -5.05 2.34 7.16
CA ALA A 43 -5.80 2.00 5.95
C ALA A 43 -5.87 0.49 5.71
N VAL A 44 -4.85 -0.27 6.13
CA VAL A 44 -4.78 -1.72 5.90
C VAL A 44 -5.89 -2.49 6.62
N TYR A 45 -6.35 -2.01 7.78
CA TYR A 45 -7.48 -2.59 8.51
C TYR A 45 -8.80 -2.39 7.75
N ARG A 46 -8.99 -1.21 7.14
CA ARG A 46 -10.15 -0.93 6.29
C ARG A 46 -10.13 -1.76 5.01
N LEU A 47 -8.95 -1.91 4.39
CA LEU A 47 -8.80 -2.78 3.23
C LEU A 47 -9.11 -4.24 3.59
N ALA A 48 -8.57 -4.76 4.69
CA ALA A 48 -8.83 -6.12 5.15
C ALA A 48 -10.32 -6.34 5.43
N SER A 49 -10.99 -5.42 6.15
CA SER A 49 -12.43 -5.49 6.39
C SER A 49 -13.25 -5.46 5.10
N TYR A 50 -12.86 -4.60 4.15
CA TYR A 50 -13.56 -4.50 2.87
C TYR A 50 -13.41 -5.81 2.06
N LEU A 51 -12.20 -6.36 1.96
CA LEU A 51 -11.96 -7.62 1.24
C LEU A 51 -12.64 -8.82 1.92
N ASP A 52 -12.65 -8.89 3.25
CA ASP A 52 -13.34 -9.94 4.02
C ASP A 52 -14.85 -9.91 3.78
N GLN A 53 -15.43 -8.71 3.58
CA GLN A 53 -16.84 -8.55 3.23
C GLN A 53 -17.16 -8.93 1.77
N GLN A 54 -16.25 -8.62 0.83
CA GLN A 54 -16.45 -9.00 -0.57
C GLN A 54 -16.24 -10.51 -0.78
N GLY A 55 -15.34 -11.13 -0.02
CA GLY A 55 -14.92 -12.50 -0.21
C GLY A 55 -14.08 -12.70 -1.47
N GLY A 56 -13.96 -13.96 -1.90
CA GLY A 56 -13.19 -14.33 -3.09
C GLY A 56 -11.67 -14.25 -2.89
N GLU A 57 -10.94 -14.32 -4.00
CA GLU A 57 -9.48 -14.34 -4.03
C GLU A 57 -8.93 -13.11 -4.78
N PRO A 58 -8.75 -11.97 -4.09
CA PRO A 58 -8.25 -10.75 -4.73
C PRO A 58 -6.81 -10.91 -5.22
N LEU A 59 -6.41 -10.03 -6.14
CA LEU A 59 -5.05 -9.94 -6.66
C LEU A 59 -4.33 -8.78 -6.00
N ALA A 60 -3.24 -9.06 -5.29
CA ALA A 60 -2.32 -8.07 -4.78
C ALA A 60 -1.30 -7.70 -5.87
N LEU A 61 -1.49 -6.54 -6.50
CA LEU A 61 -0.70 -6.09 -7.66
C LEU A 61 0.51 -5.23 -7.28
N ASP A 62 0.78 -5.09 -6.00
CA ASP A 62 1.96 -4.41 -5.48
C ASP A 62 2.47 -5.09 -4.21
N TRP A 63 3.72 -4.82 -3.85
CA TRP A 63 4.42 -5.49 -2.76
C TRP A 63 3.89 -5.11 -1.38
N GLY A 64 3.75 -6.09 -0.49
CA GLY A 64 3.42 -5.89 0.93
C GLY A 64 1.93 -5.88 1.27
N ILE A 65 1.05 -6.11 0.29
CA ILE A 65 -0.40 -6.18 0.51
C ILE A 65 -0.79 -7.53 1.10
N ARG A 66 -0.42 -8.64 0.45
CA ARG A 66 -0.90 -10.00 0.77
C ARG A 66 -0.70 -10.38 2.23
N THR A 67 0.53 -10.32 2.74
CA THR A 67 0.85 -10.74 4.12
C THR A 67 -0.01 -10.01 5.15
N SER A 68 -0.24 -8.71 4.94
CA SER A 68 -1.04 -7.91 5.85
C SER A 68 -2.52 -8.32 5.83
N ILE A 69 -3.06 -8.59 4.64
CA ILE A 69 -4.45 -9.04 4.48
C ILE A 69 -4.66 -10.44 5.07
N GLU A 70 -3.77 -11.39 4.77
CA GLU A 70 -3.84 -12.74 5.32
C GLU A 70 -3.80 -12.71 6.86
N LEU A 71 -2.88 -11.94 7.45
CA LEU A 71 -2.77 -11.81 8.89
C LEU A 71 -4.04 -11.22 9.52
N LEU A 72 -4.54 -10.10 8.99
CA LEU A 72 -5.67 -9.37 9.57
C LEU A 72 -7.01 -10.08 9.38
N THR A 73 -7.14 -10.86 8.30
CA THR A 73 -8.33 -11.69 8.05
C THR A 73 -8.19 -13.11 8.61
N GLN A 74 -7.11 -13.41 9.33
CA GLN A 74 -6.82 -14.74 9.88
C GLN A 74 -6.88 -15.84 8.81
N GLY A 75 -6.38 -15.54 7.62
CA GLY A 75 -6.33 -16.44 6.47
C GLY A 75 -7.65 -16.62 5.72
N ARG A 76 -8.75 -15.95 6.13
CA ARG A 76 -10.02 -16.00 5.38
C ARG A 76 -9.89 -15.39 3.99
N ILE A 77 -9.07 -14.36 3.85
CA ILE A 77 -8.71 -13.76 2.56
C ILE A 77 -7.22 -13.97 2.31
N SER A 78 -6.91 -14.61 1.19
CA SER A 78 -5.55 -14.92 0.75
C SER A 78 -5.31 -14.34 -0.64
N PRO A 79 -4.88 -13.07 -0.76
CA PRO A 79 -4.65 -12.47 -2.07
C PRO A 79 -3.53 -13.19 -2.85
N ALA A 80 -3.73 -13.37 -4.16
CA ALA A 80 -2.66 -13.82 -5.04
C ALA A 80 -1.71 -12.65 -5.36
N GLU A 81 -0.40 -12.82 -5.13
CA GLU A 81 0.59 -11.78 -5.43
C GLU A 81 1.03 -11.81 -6.89
N VAL A 82 0.79 -10.69 -7.59
CA VAL A 82 1.09 -10.53 -9.01
C VAL A 82 1.69 -9.14 -9.24
N PHE A 83 2.90 -8.91 -8.73
CA PHE A 83 3.64 -7.66 -8.96
C PHE A 83 4.93 -7.90 -9.75
N PHE A 84 5.76 -8.88 -9.39
CA PHE A 84 7.11 -9.12 -9.91
C PHE A 84 8.14 -8.01 -9.57
N TYR A 85 9.39 -8.41 -9.33
CA TYR A 85 10.47 -7.54 -8.83
C TYR A 85 11.15 -6.66 -9.89
N GLN A 86 10.85 -6.83 -11.17
CA GLN A 86 11.38 -5.96 -12.22
C GLN A 86 10.85 -4.53 -12.05
N LYS A 87 11.58 -3.54 -12.57
CA LYS A 87 11.10 -2.15 -12.58
C LYS A 87 9.97 -1.96 -13.59
N ASP A 88 10.20 -2.38 -14.82
CA ASP A 88 9.23 -2.28 -15.92
C ASP A 88 8.27 -3.47 -15.90
N THR A 89 7.11 -3.34 -16.54
CA THR A 89 6.12 -4.42 -16.61
C THR A 89 6.63 -5.59 -17.46
N PRO A 90 6.90 -6.76 -16.84
CA PRO A 90 7.46 -7.89 -17.58
C PRO A 90 6.33 -8.59 -18.38
N PRO A 91 6.62 -9.17 -19.56
CA PRO A 91 5.62 -9.85 -20.37
C PRO A 91 4.78 -10.91 -19.61
N PRO A 92 5.36 -11.74 -18.73
CA PRO A 92 4.57 -12.68 -17.93
C PRO A 92 3.51 -12.02 -17.03
N TRP A 93 3.75 -10.79 -16.54
CA TRP A 93 2.75 -10.07 -15.76
C TRP A 93 1.53 -9.74 -16.63
N VAL A 94 1.76 -9.28 -17.87
CA VAL A 94 0.68 -8.97 -18.83
C VAL A 94 -0.14 -10.22 -19.12
N ASP A 95 0.52 -11.37 -19.36
CA ASP A 95 -0.14 -12.65 -19.64
C ASP A 95 -1.01 -13.10 -18.46
N TRP A 96 -0.53 -12.92 -17.22
CA TRP A 96 -1.29 -13.28 -16.01
C TRP A 96 -2.51 -12.40 -15.84
N ILE A 97 -2.35 -11.07 -15.94
CA ILE A 97 -3.46 -10.14 -15.81
C ILE A 97 -4.50 -10.36 -16.91
N TYR A 98 -4.07 -10.61 -18.15
CA TYR A 98 -4.95 -11.01 -19.24
C TYR A 98 -5.76 -12.27 -18.88
N GLY A 99 -5.08 -13.30 -18.36
CA GLY A 99 -5.72 -14.54 -17.91
C GLY A 99 -6.79 -14.28 -16.85
N TYR A 100 -6.48 -13.50 -15.80
CA TYR A 100 -7.44 -13.18 -14.75
C TYR A 100 -8.63 -12.36 -15.27
N MET A 101 -8.38 -11.31 -16.07
CA MET A 101 -9.45 -10.45 -16.61
C MET A 101 -10.42 -11.20 -17.53
N THR A 102 -9.95 -12.25 -18.20
CA THR A 102 -10.78 -13.00 -19.19
C THR A 102 -11.47 -14.21 -18.60
N ARG A 103 -10.88 -14.84 -17.58
CA ARG A 103 -11.37 -16.11 -17.01
C ARG A 103 -12.05 -15.93 -15.64
N GLU A 104 -11.71 -14.88 -14.92
CA GLU A 104 -12.12 -14.67 -13.52
C GLU A 104 -12.54 -13.21 -13.29
N PRO A 105 -13.62 -12.74 -13.97
CA PRO A 105 -14.01 -11.33 -14.01
C PRO A 105 -14.42 -10.75 -12.64
N GLU A 106 -14.83 -11.61 -11.70
CA GLU A 106 -15.24 -11.21 -10.35
C GLU A 106 -14.05 -10.88 -9.43
N ARG A 107 -12.80 -11.06 -9.90
CA ARG A 107 -11.62 -10.76 -9.08
C ARG A 107 -11.46 -9.27 -8.84
N LEU A 108 -11.09 -8.95 -7.60
CA LEU A 108 -10.67 -7.61 -7.20
C LEU A 108 -9.17 -7.45 -7.44
N TYR A 109 -8.78 -6.32 -8.02
CA TYR A 109 -7.39 -5.98 -8.30
C TYR A 109 -6.95 -4.86 -7.38
N VAL A 110 -6.01 -5.13 -6.49
CA VAL A 110 -5.60 -4.22 -5.42
C VAL A 110 -4.24 -3.62 -5.72
N PHE A 111 -4.17 -2.30 -5.79
CA PHE A 111 -2.96 -1.51 -5.93
C PHE A 111 -2.72 -0.65 -4.69
N HIS A 112 -1.48 -0.21 -4.50
CA HIS A 112 -1.24 1.03 -3.75
C HIS A 112 -1.60 2.27 -4.60
N ALA A 113 -1.86 3.39 -3.93
CA ALA A 113 -1.93 4.69 -4.58
C ALA A 113 -0.58 5.10 -5.20
N ASP A 114 -0.61 6.01 -6.18
CA ASP A 114 0.56 6.35 -7.03
C ASP A 114 1.77 6.88 -6.23
N ASP A 115 1.54 7.54 -5.09
CA ASP A 115 2.57 8.05 -4.19
C ASP A 115 3.10 7.03 -3.17
N MET A 116 2.48 5.84 -3.12
CA MET A 116 2.82 4.76 -2.19
C MET A 116 3.28 3.49 -2.91
N THR A 117 3.15 3.42 -4.24
CA THR A 117 3.45 2.22 -5.01
C THR A 117 4.95 1.94 -5.07
N VAL A 118 5.30 0.65 -4.95
CA VAL A 118 6.68 0.19 -5.16
C VAL A 118 6.89 -0.17 -6.62
N PHE A 119 5.86 -0.76 -7.23
CA PHE A 119 5.85 -1.21 -8.61
C PHE A 119 4.71 -0.54 -9.40
N PRO A 120 4.96 0.58 -10.09
CA PRO A 120 3.93 1.40 -10.71
C PRO A 120 3.38 0.77 -12.01
N ARG A 121 2.46 -0.20 -11.87
CA ARG A 121 1.85 -0.94 -13.01
C ARG A 121 0.38 -0.63 -13.25
N ARG A 122 -0.18 0.33 -12.52
CA ARG A 122 -1.60 0.71 -12.63
C ARG A 122 -1.94 1.21 -14.04
N ALA A 123 -1.07 2.00 -14.66
CA ALA A 123 -1.30 2.48 -16.02
C ALA A 123 -1.33 1.32 -17.04
N ASP A 124 -0.42 0.35 -16.93
CA ASP A 124 -0.37 -0.83 -17.79
C ASP A 124 -1.61 -1.72 -17.60
N PHE A 125 -2.09 -1.87 -16.36
CA PHE A 125 -3.34 -2.56 -16.05
C PHE A 125 -4.54 -1.91 -16.75
N LEU A 126 -4.68 -0.58 -16.65
CA LEU A 126 -5.78 0.16 -17.26
C LEU A 126 -5.71 0.06 -18.80
N ALA A 127 -4.53 0.24 -19.38
CA ALA A 127 -4.30 0.13 -20.81
C ALA A 127 -4.57 -1.29 -21.33
N LEU A 128 -4.22 -2.32 -20.57
CA LEU A 128 -4.52 -3.71 -20.93
C LEU A 128 -6.02 -3.96 -20.94
N ALA A 129 -6.75 -3.54 -19.91
CA ALA A 129 -8.20 -3.69 -19.84
C ALA A 129 -8.88 -3.05 -21.07
N GLU A 130 -8.51 -1.81 -21.41
CA GLU A 130 -9.03 -1.11 -22.59
C GLU A 130 -8.69 -1.87 -23.89
N LYS A 131 -7.44 -2.31 -24.05
CA LYS A 131 -6.98 -3.04 -25.23
C LYS A 131 -7.76 -4.32 -25.49
N ILE A 132 -8.22 -5.00 -24.44
CA ILE A 132 -8.99 -6.24 -24.56
C ILE A 132 -10.51 -6.02 -24.56
N GLY A 133 -10.96 -4.77 -24.70
CA GLY A 133 -12.37 -4.42 -24.75
C GLY A 133 -13.08 -4.59 -23.41
N LYS A 134 -12.37 -4.47 -22.29
CA LYS A 134 -12.92 -4.47 -20.93
C LYS A 134 -12.82 -3.08 -20.32
N LYS A 135 -13.54 -2.85 -19.23
CA LYS A 135 -13.49 -1.62 -18.45
C LYS A 135 -12.99 -1.91 -17.04
N ALA A 136 -11.85 -1.32 -16.69
CA ALA A 136 -11.38 -1.28 -15.31
C ALA A 136 -12.09 -0.16 -14.55
N VAL A 137 -12.90 -0.53 -13.56
CA VAL A 137 -13.68 0.40 -12.73
C VAL A 137 -13.05 0.45 -11.34
N LEU A 138 -12.75 1.66 -10.86
CA LEU A 138 -12.33 1.87 -9.48
C LEU A 138 -13.53 1.62 -8.58
N ASP A 139 -13.51 0.50 -7.85
CA ASP A 139 -14.58 0.09 -6.95
C ASP A 139 -14.44 0.77 -5.59
N GLN A 140 -13.22 0.82 -5.06
CA GLN A 140 -12.96 1.40 -3.76
C GLN A 140 -11.61 2.12 -3.68
N THR A 141 -11.61 3.28 -3.04
CA THR A 141 -10.39 3.98 -2.61
C THR A 141 -10.28 3.85 -1.10
N VAL A 142 -9.24 3.17 -0.61
CA VAL A 142 -9.01 3.02 0.82
C VAL A 142 -8.02 4.08 1.27
N ASN A 143 -8.53 5.05 2.02
CA ASN A 143 -7.74 6.15 2.56
C ASN A 143 -7.18 5.80 3.95
N GLN A 144 -6.10 6.45 4.36
CA GLN A 144 -5.72 6.58 5.77
C GLN A 144 -6.65 7.57 6.49
N ARG A 145 -6.61 7.63 7.82
CA ARG A 145 -7.57 8.46 8.59
C ARG A 145 -7.52 9.97 8.29
N ASP A 146 -6.41 10.47 7.75
CA ASP A 146 -6.26 11.88 7.33
C ASP A 146 -6.81 12.14 5.92
N GLY A 147 -7.38 11.13 5.26
CA GLY A 147 -8.00 11.23 3.94
C GLY A 147 -7.07 10.92 2.76
N ARG A 148 -5.76 10.76 2.97
CA ARG A 148 -4.85 10.40 1.87
C ARG A 148 -5.14 8.98 1.35
N PRO A 149 -5.22 8.77 0.03
CA PRO A 149 -5.34 7.43 -0.55
C PRO A 149 -4.13 6.56 -0.25
N VAL A 150 -4.37 5.28 0.07
CA VAL A 150 -3.32 4.28 0.29
C VAL A 150 -3.49 3.09 -0.63
N TYR A 151 -4.72 2.59 -0.78
CA TYR A 151 -5.03 1.48 -1.68
C TYR A 151 -6.12 1.84 -2.68
N LEU A 152 -6.04 1.27 -3.87
CA LEU A 152 -7.02 1.38 -4.93
C LEU A 152 -7.48 -0.02 -5.30
N VAL A 153 -8.78 -0.28 -5.21
CA VAL A 153 -9.38 -1.56 -5.56
C VAL A 153 -10.17 -1.39 -6.85
N TYR A 154 -9.82 -2.21 -7.84
CA TYR A 154 -10.48 -2.23 -9.15
C TYR A 154 -11.28 -3.50 -9.36
N LYS A 155 -12.37 -3.36 -10.11
CA LYS A 155 -13.07 -4.46 -10.78
C LYS A 155 -12.87 -4.33 -12.28
N VAL A 156 -12.94 -5.45 -13.00
CA VAL A 156 -12.88 -5.46 -14.46
C VAL A 156 -14.19 -6.05 -14.97
N GLN A 157 -14.90 -5.28 -15.78
CA GLN A 157 -16.21 -5.64 -16.29
C GLN A 157 -16.28 -5.48 -17.80
N ASP A 158 -17.31 -6.07 -18.40
CA ASP A 158 -17.66 -5.76 -19.78
C ASP A 158 -18.06 -4.27 -19.94
N PRO A 159 -17.87 -3.67 -21.13
CA PRO A 159 -18.11 -2.25 -21.39
C PRO A 159 -19.51 -1.75 -21.03
#